data_AF-A0A972S384-F1
#
_entry.id   AF-A0A972S384-F1
#
_cell.length_a   1.000
_cell.length_b   1.000
_cell.length_c   1.000
_cell.angle_alpha   90.00
_cell.angle_beta   90.00
_cell.angle_gamma   90.00
#
_symmetry.space_group_name_H-M   'P 1'
#
loop_
_entity.id
_entity.type
_entity.pdbx_description
1 polymer ?
#
loop_
_entity_poly.entity_id
_entity_poly.type
_entity_poly.pdbx_seq_one_letter_code
_entity_poly.pdbx_strand_id
1 'polypeptide(L)'
;MLLYIDLFLVFVYFKLARVHKKEEKVTNIVKTSHLIVALVTIKLYVEAILKYNFLEVAGISFLFFIIAALMITAVQVGIFIEGKPLIGIGKLYKTIPYLAGTIAVVAIFA
;
A
#
# COMPACT_ATOMS: atom_id res chain seq x y z
N MET A 1 1.99 -6.67 16.56
CA MET A 1 1.64 -5.32 16.06
C MET A 1 2.32 -4.99 14.73
N LEU A 2 3.65 -5.14 14.62
CA LEU A 2 4.40 -4.82 13.38
C LEU A 2 3.86 -5.54 12.14
N LEU A 3 3.59 -6.86 12.22
CA LEU A 3 2.98 -7.64 11.14
C LEU A 3 1.68 -7.01 10.56
N TYR A 4 0.78 -6.55 11.44
CA TYR A 4 -0.49 -5.95 11.01
C TYR A 4 -0.28 -4.55 10.41
N ILE A 5 0.68 -3.78 10.94
CA ILE A 5 1.06 -2.48 10.39
C ILE A 5 1.62 -2.67 8.98
N ASP A 6 2.52 -3.63 8.78
CA ASP A 6 3.10 -3.90 7.45
C ASP A 6 2.07 -4.40 6.45
N LEU A 7 1.19 -5.33 6.87
CA LEU A 7 0.07 -5.77 6.04
C LEU A 7 -0.81 -4.59 5.63
N PHE A 8 -1.13 -3.68 6.56
CA PHE A 8 -1.87 -2.46 6.24
C PHE A 8 -1.12 -1.57 5.25
N LEU A 9 0.17 -1.31 5.47
CA LEU A 9 1.00 -0.48 4.58
C LEU A 9 1.12 -1.08 3.17
N VAL A 10 1.17 -2.41 3.05
CA VAL A 10 1.11 -3.11 1.76
C VAL A 10 -0.18 -2.79 1.00
N PHE A 11 -1.34 -2.79 1.68
CA PHE A 11 -2.60 -2.41 1.04
C PHE A 11 -2.62 -0.95 0.59
N VAL A 12 -2.09 -0.04 1.42
CA VAL A 12 -1.92 1.38 1.06
C VAL A 12 -1.03 1.51 -0.19
N TYR A 13 0.09 0.78 -0.21
CA TYR A 13 1.02 0.76 -1.33
C TYR A 13 0.35 0.32 -2.63
N PHE A 14 -0.38 -0.79 -2.64
CA PHE A 14 -1.04 -1.28 -3.85
C PHE A 14 -2.13 -0.33 -4.34
N LYS A 15 -2.84 0.34 -3.43
CA LYS A 15 -3.82 1.38 -3.82
C LYS A 15 -3.12 2.58 -4.47
N LEU A 16 -2.00 3.05 -3.92
CA LEU A 16 -1.20 4.13 -4.53
C LEU A 16 -0.58 3.71 -5.86
N ALA A 17 -0.06 2.48 -5.97
CA ALA A 17 0.47 1.92 -7.20
C ALA A 17 -0.57 1.89 -8.33
N ARG A 18 -1.83 1.56 -8.01
CA ARG A 18 -2.93 1.64 -8.98
C ARG A 18 -3.15 3.06 -9.48
N VAL A 19 -3.04 4.07 -8.61
CA VAL A 19 -3.15 5.48 -8.99
C VAL A 19 -1.97 5.89 -9.87
N HIS A 20 -0.74 5.55 -9.48
CA HIS A 20 0.47 5.81 -10.27
C HIS A 20 0.36 5.30 -11.70
N LYS A 21 -0.08 4.04 -11.86
CA LYS A 21 -0.22 3.40 -13.18
C LYS A 21 -1.20 4.14 -14.10
N LYS A 22 -2.16 4.90 -13.55
CA LYS A 22 -3.10 5.71 -14.34
C LYS A 22 -2.53 7.08 -14.72
N GLU A 23 -1.61 7.61 -13.92
CA GLU A 23 -1.13 8.99 -14.07
C GLU A 23 0.25 9.11 -14.73
N GLU A 24 1.14 8.11 -14.58
CA GLU A 24 2.52 8.17 -15.06
C GLU A 24 3.00 6.83 -15.65
N LYS A 25 3.98 6.89 -16.57
CA LYS A 25 4.65 5.70 -17.08
C LYS A 25 5.51 5.08 -15.99
N VAL A 26 5.37 3.77 -15.80
CA VAL A 26 6.10 3.03 -14.77
C VAL A 26 7.59 2.94 -15.14
N THR A 27 8.44 3.59 -14.34
CA THR A 27 9.90 3.54 -14.46
C THR A 27 10.47 2.23 -13.91
N ASN A 28 11.73 1.90 -14.24
CA ASN A 28 12.37 0.69 -13.73
C ASN A 28 12.47 0.68 -12.18
N ILE A 29 12.69 1.83 -11.55
CA ILE A 29 12.72 1.96 -10.08
C ILE A 29 11.38 1.56 -9.47
N VAL A 30 10.28 2.01 -10.06
CA VAL A 30 8.92 1.68 -9.59
C VAL A 30 8.60 0.20 -9.83
N LYS A 31 9.03 -0.37 -10.96
CA LYS A 31 8.90 -1.82 -11.20
C LYS A 31 9.62 -2.64 -10.13
N THR A 32 10.86 -2.27 -9.81
CA THR A 32 11.63 -2.93 -8.73
C THR A 32 10.92 -2.78 -7.39
N SER A 33 10.37 -1.59 -7.10
CA SER A 33 9.59 -1.34 -5.89
C SER A 33 8.36 -2.25 -5.81
N HIS A 34 7.64 -2.45 -6.93
CA HIS A 34 6.49 -3.37 -6.96
C HIS A 34 6.91 -4.82 -6.72
N LEU A 35 8.03 -5.25 -7.30
CA LEU A 35 8.56 -6.59 -7.08
C LEU A 35 8.95 -6.83 -5.62
N ILE A 36 9.65 -5.87 -4.99
CA ILE A 36 10.04 -5.93 -3.58
C ILE A 36 8.80 -6.05 -2.70
N VAL A 37 7.82 -5.17 -2.88
CA VAL A 37 6.60 -5.19 -2.05
C VAL A 37 5.80 -6.47 -2.28
N ALA A 38 5.75 -7.01 -3.50
CA ALA A 38 5.10 -8.30 -3.76
C ALA A 38 5.76 -9.45 -2.99
N LEU A 39 7.10 -9.52 -2.98
CA LEU A 39 7.83 -10.53 -2.21
C LEU A 39 7.60 -10.38 -0.70
N VAL A 40 7.65 -9.14 -0.19
CA VAL A 40 7.36 -8.85 1.22
C VAL A 40 5.93 -9.23 1.57
N THR A 41 4.96 -8.95 0.70
CA THR A 41 3.56 -9.34 0.89
C THR A 41 3.42 -10.84 1.09
N ILE A 42 4.08 -11.64 0.24
CA ILE A 42 4.06 -13.10 0.35
C ILE A 42 4.64 -13.54 1.70
N LYS A 43 5.81 -13.01 2.11
CA LYS A 43 6.41 -13.30 3.43
C LYS A 43 5.42 -13.01 4.56
N LEU A 44 4.83 -11.82 4.57
CA LEU A 44 3.90 -11.39 5.65
C LEU A 44 2.67 -12.29 5.72
N TYR A 45 2.09 -12.69 4.58
CA TYR A 45 0.96 -13.62 4.59
C TYR A 45 1.33 -15.01 5.07
N VAL A 46 2.50 -15.53 4.69
CA VAL A 46 3.01 -16.82 5.20
C VAL A 46 3.15 -16.74 6.72
N GLU A 47 3.81 -15.71 7.24
CA GLU A 47 4.00 -15.52 8.69
C GLU A 47 2.67 -15.32 9.43
N ALA A 48 1.72 -14.59 8.84
CA ALA A 48 0.41 -14.36 9.42
C ALA A 48 -0.40 -15.66 9.52
N ILE A 49 -0.43 -16.47 8.45
CA ILE A 49 -1.17 -17.74 8.41
C ILE A 49 -0.51 -18.79 9.33
N LEU A 50 0.81 -18.74 9.52
CA LEU A 50 1.50 -19.62 10.47
C LEU A 50 1.24 -19.24 11.94
N LYS A 51 1.02 -17.96 12.24
CA LYS A 51 0.80 -17.45 13.60
C LYS A 51 -0.68 -17.39 14.01
N TYR A 52 -1.60 -17.23 13.05
CA TYR A 52 -3.03 -16.96 13.29
C TYR A 52 -3.93 -17.81 12.40
N ASN A 53 -5.23 -17.85 12.71
CA ASN A 53 -6.18 -18.60 11.89
C ASN A 53 -6.36 -17.93 10.51
N PHE A 54 -6.44 -18.73 9.45
CA PHE A 54 -6.69 -18.24 8.08
C PHE A 54 -7.89 -17.29 7.98
N LEU A 55 -9.00 -17.59 8.68
CA LEU A 55 -10.20 -16.76 8.67
C LEU A 55 -9.97 -15.40 9.32
N GLU A 56 -9.16 -15.33 10.39
CA GLU A 56 -8.80 -14.08 11.05
C GLU A 56 -7.93 -13.22 10.13
N VAL A 57 -6.91 -13.83 9.52
CA VAL A 57 -6.01 -13.16 8.57
C VAL A 57 -6.79 -12.63 7.37
N ALA A 58 -7.71 -13.43 6.82
CA ALA A 58 -8.57 -13.03 5.71
C ALA A 58 -9.50 -11.87 6.11
N GLY A 59 -10.15 -11.95 7.28
CA GLY A 59 -11.04 -10.91 7.80
C GLY A 59 -10.32 -9.58 8.02
N ILE A 60 -9.16 -9.60 8.67
CA ILE A 60 -8.34 -8.40 8.91
C ILE A 60 -7.83 -7.82 7.58
N SER A 61 -7.37 -8.67 6.67
CA SER A 61 -6.90 -8.25 5.35
C SER A 61 -8.01 -7.59 4.53
N PHE A 62 -9.23 -8.11 4.61
CA PHE A 62 -10.39 -7.49 3.98
C PHE A 62 -10.73 -6.12 4.56
N LEU A 63 -10.66 -5.96 5.89
CA LEU A 63 -10.83 -4.66 6.55
C LEU A 63 -9.74 -3.67 6.11
N PHE A 64 -8.47 -4.08 6.10
CA PHE A 64 -7.37 -3.24 5.62
C PHE A 64 -7.53 -2.83 4.17
N PHE A 65 -7.98 -3.74 3.30
CA PHE A 65 -8.29 -3.43 1.91
C PHE A 65 -9.35 -2.32 1.80
N ILE A 66 -10.43 -2.39 2.59
CA ILE A 66 -11.48 -1.38 2.62
C ILE A 66 -10.94 -0.06 3.14
N ILE A 67 -10.26 -0.06 4.29
CA ILE A 67 -9.74 1.16 4.92
C ILE A 67 -8.73 1.84 3.99
N ALA A 68 -7.79 1.09 3.41
CA ALA A 68 -6.85 1.64 2.45
C ALA A 68 -7.55 2.21 1.21
N ALA A 69 -8.62 1.55 0.73
CA ALA A 69 -9.42 2.06 -0.38
C ALA A 69 -10.12 3.39 -0.02
N LEU A 70 -10.75 3.46 1.15
CA LEU A 70 -11.43 4.65 1.64
C LEU A 70 -10.44 5.79 1.88
N MET A 71 -9.29 5.50 2.48
CA MET A 71 -8.25 6.50 2.74
C MET A 71 -7.69 7.08 1.44
N ILE A 72 -7.31 6.24 0.47
CA ILE A 72 -6.83 6.74 -0.82
C ILE A 72 -7.94 7.46 -1.58
N THR A 73 -9.18 7.00 -1.50
CA THR A 73 -10.32 7.71 -2.11
C THR A 73 -10.58 9.04 -1.42
N ALA A 74 -10.50 9.13 -0.10
CA ALA A 74 -10.67 10.38 0.65
C ALA A 74 -9.54 11.37 0.35
N VAL A 75 -8.29 10.88 0.22
CA VAL A 75 -7.17 11.67 -0.29
C VAL A 75 -7.42 12.08 -1.73
N GLN A 76 -8.03 11.27 -2.59
CA GLN A 76 -8.34 11.71 -3.94
C GLN A 76 -9.47 12.74 -3.96
N VAL A 77 -10.62 12.43 -3.34
CA VAL A 77 -11.87 13.20 -3.36
C VAL A 77 -11.80 14.47 -2.52
N GLY A 78 -11.27 14.40 -1.30
CA GLY A 78 -11.12 15.55 -0.39
C GLY A 78 -10.12 16.60 -0.87
N ILE A 79 -9.46 16.33 -1.99
CA ILE A 79 -8.45 17.18 -2.60
C ILE A 79 -9.00 17.81 -3.88
N PHE A 80 -10.24 17.56 -4.29
CA PHE A 80 -10.86 18.34 -5.37
C PHE A 80 -11.63 19.53 -4.78
N ILE A 81 -11.07 20.74 -4.90
CA ILE A 81 -11.89 21.97 -4.85
C ILE A 81 -12.34 22.23 -6.29
N GLU A 82 -13.67 22.29 -6.50
CA GLU A 82 -14.26 22.59 -7.81
C GLU A 82 -13.80 21.66 -8.95
N GLY A 83 -13.59 20.37 -8.66
CA GLY A 83 -13.16 19.38 -9.67
C GLY A 83 -11.71 19.52 -10.13
N LYS A 84 -10.91 20.40 -9.51
CA LYS A 84 -9.46 20.51 -9.73
C LYS A 84 -8.69 19.99 -8.51
N PRO A 85 -7.65 19.17 -8.70
CA PRO A 85 -6.86 18.65 -7.59
C PRO A 85 -6.10 19.80 -6.89
N LEU A 86 -6.25 19.90 -5.57
CA LEU A 86 -5.51 20.79 -4.69
C LEU A 86 -4.03 20.51 -4.88
N ILE A 87 -3.32 21.59 -5.16
CA ILE A 87 -1.92 21.64 -5.56
C ILE A 87 -1.08 20.62 -4.75
N GLY A 88 -0.46 19.66 -5.45
CA GLY A 88 0.64 18.84 -4.94
C GLY A 88 0.28 17.45 -4.43
N ILE A 89 -0.92 17.22 -3.89
CA ILE A 89 -1.26 15.92 -3.29
C ILE A 89 -1.69 14.88 -4.36
N GLY A 90 -2.04 15.33 -5.57
CA GLY A 90 -2.16 14.44 -6.73
C GLY A 90 -0.88 13.63 -6.99
N LYS A 91 0.29 14.11 -6.55
CA LYS A 91 1.59 13.43 -6.71
C LYS A 91 1.95 12.51 -5.54
N LEU A 92 1.00 12.15 -4.66
CA LEU A 92 1.28 11.25 -3.53
C LEU A 92 1.79 9.88 -4.00
N TYR A 93 1.46 9.46 -5.22
CA TYR A 93 2.07 8.29 -5.85
C TYR A 93 3.60 8.38 -6.03
N LYS A 94 4.19 9.59 -6.05
CA LYS A 94 5.65 9.76 -6.14
C LYS A 94 6.37 9.27 -4.89
N THR A 95 5.65 9.06 -3.79
CA THR A 95 6.21 8.50 -2.56
C THR A 95 6.31 6.97 -2.59
N ILE A 96 5.85 6.31 -3.66
CA ILE A 96 5.86 4.85 -3.82
C ILE A 96 7.23 4.22 -3.50
N PRO A 97 8.37 4.69 -4.03
CA PRO A 97 9.67 4.08 -3.73
C PRO A 97 10.04 4.16 -2.24
N TYR A 98 9.73 5.29 -1.59
CA TYR A 98 9.97 5.46 -0.16
C TYR A 98 9.07 4.54 0.67
N LEU A 99 7.78 4.44 0.30
CA LEU A 99 6.85 3.54 0.96
C LEU A 99 7.26 2.06 0.81
N ALA A 100 7.74 1.66 -0.38
CA ALA A 100 8.29 0.33 -0.60
C ALA A 100 9.52 0.07 0.30
N GLY A 101 10.41 1.05 0.43
CA GLY A 101 11.56 0.97 1.33
C GLY A 101 11.15 0.79 2.80
N THR A 102 10.19 1.59 3.27
CA THR A 102 9.67 1.48 4.64
C THR A 102 9.06 0.10 4.89
N ILE A 103 8.21 -0.39 3.98
CA ILE A 103 7.61 -1.73 4.09
C ILE A 103 8.70 -2.81 4.15
N ALA A 104 9.72 -2.71 3.30
CA ALA A 104 10.80 -3.69 3.28
C ALA A 104 11.61 -3.68 4.58
N VAL A 105 11.91 -2.50 5.14
CA VAL A 105 12.67 -2.37 6.39
C VAL A 105 11.86 -2.87 7.58
N VAL A 106 10.60 -2.44 7.71
CA VAL A 106 9.77 -2.82 8.87
C VAL A 106 9.46 -4.33 8.83
N ALA A 107 9.24 -4.91 7.64
CA ALA A 107 9.00 -6.33 7.48
C ALA A 107 10.20 -7.22 7.85
N ILE A 108 11.42 -6.69 7.94
CA ILE A 108 12.58 -7.42 8.48
C ILE A 108 12.43 -7.64 9.99
N PHE A 109 11.78 -6.71 10.69
CA PHE A 109 11.60 -6.73 12.15
C PHE A 109 10.24 -7.28 12.60
N ALA A 110 9.33 -7.56 11.67
CA ALA A 110 7.98 -8.12 11.91
C ALA A 110 7.99 -9.66 11.99
#